data_AF-A0AAA9RW94-F1
#
_entry.id   AF-A0AAA9RW94-F1
#
_cell.length_a   1.000
_cell.length_b   1.000
_cell.length_c   1.000
_cell.angle_alpha   90.00
_cell.angle_beta   90.00
_cell.angle_gamma   90.00
#
_symmetry.space_group_name_H-M   'P 1'
#
loop_
_entity.id
_entity.type
_entity.pdbx_description
1 polymer ?
#
loop_
_entity_poly.entity_id
_entity_poly.type
_entity_poly.pdbx_seq_one_letter_code
_entity_poly.pdbx_strand_id
1 'polypeptide(L)'
;MGERDRSSWNNVQHHTDEISSSRLLVRRGQAFNITLYSRNRAFQPGLDNIIFVTETGPLPDLSKGTRAVFSLEGHPGSSPWIASLQTIGANSLEVSLCAPPMAAVGRYLLKVHIKSLQGPVTAYKLGEFILLFNPWCPEDAVYLESEPQRQEYVMNDYGFIYQGNKNWIRPCPWNYGQFEENIIDICLELLDKSLNFQIDPATDCALRGSPVYISRVVSAMINSNDDNGVLNGNWGENYSDGTNPTEWMGSVAILKQWHATGCQPVRYGQCWVFAAVTCTVMRCLGIPTRVITNFNSGHDTDGNLIIDEYYDNTGRILENKKKDSVWNFHVWNECWMARNDLPPGFGGWQVLDATPQETSNGLYCCGPASVRAIKEGEVDLNYDTAFAFSMVNADCMAWLVFGGKEQKLHQDTSTVGNFISTKSIQSDERDDITENYKYREAKTYPCKITYSQYSQYLSTDKLIRISALGEEKNSPEKILVKKIITLAYPSIVINVLGAAIVNQPLSIQVVFSNPLSEQVEDCVLTVEGSGLFRRQQRVLIGVLKPHHRASLTLETIPFKSGQRQIQANLRSNKFKDIKGYTNVYIGL
;
A
#
# COMPACT_ATOMS: atom_id res chain seq x y z
N MET A 1 37.14 -13.74 11.54
CA MET A 1 35.84 -13.25 11.02
C MET A 1 34.80 -13.71 12.01
N GLY A 2 34.24 -12.78 12.80
CA GLY A 2 33.30 -13.12 13.89
C GLY A 2 32.04 -13.80 13.36
N GLU A 3 31.45 -14.67 14.19
CA GLU A 3 30.13 -15.25 13.97
C GLU A 3 29.17 -14.15 13.52
N ARG A 4 28.76 -14.15 12.25
CA ARG A 4 27.65 -13.31 11.81
C ARG A 4 26.43 -13.79 12.60
N ASP A 5 25.70 -12.86 13.18
CA ASP A 5 24.42 -13.12 13.84
C ASP A 5 23.55 -13.99 12.92
N ARG A 6 23.18 -15.20 13.38
CA ARG A 6 22.34 -16.14 12.61
C ARG A 6 21.03 -15.50 12.16
N SER A 7 20.50 -14.56 12.94
CA SER A 7 19.30 -13.79 12.59
C SER A 7 19.52 -12.97 11.31
N SER A 8 20.64 -12.26 11.21
CA SER A 8 20.99 -11.48 10.03
C SER A 8 21.12 -12.37 8.79
N TRP A 9 21.72 -13.56 8.90
CA TRP A 9 21.83 -14.48 7.77
C TRP A 9 20.46 -14.99 7.30
N ASN A 10 19.62 -15.45 8.23
CA ASN A 10 18.26 -15.89 7.90
C ASN A 10 17.47 -14.76 7.25
N ASN A 11 17.52 -13.55 7.80
CA ASN A 11 16.73 -12.43 7.27
C ASN A 11 17.11 -12.09 5.81
N VAL A 12 18.40 -12.18 5.44
CA VAL A 12 18.83 -12.01 4.04
C VAL A 12 18.23 -13.10 3.14
N GLN A 13 18.24 -14.36 3.58
CA GLN A 13 17.65 -15.46 2.80
C GLN A 13 16.12 -15.35 2.68
N HIS A 14 15.47 -14.73 3.67
CA HIS A 14 14.03 -14.55 3.71
C HIS A 14 13.56 -13.18 3.18
N HIS A 15 14.46 -12.35 2.65
CA HIS A 15 14.15 -11.01 2.14
C HIS A 15 13.43 -10.14 3.20
N THR A 16 13.98 -10.11 4.42
CA THR A 16 13.48 -9.37 5.60
C THR A 16 14.58 -8.57 6.29
N ASP A 17 15.80 -8.55 5.75
CA ASP A 17 16.97 -7.84 6.27
C ASP A 17 16.79 -6.32 6.26
N GLU A 18 15.99 -5.79 5.32
CA GLU A 18 15.57 -4.38 5.30
C GLU A 18 14.71 -3.99 6.51
N ILE A 19 13.98 -4.93 7.12
CA ILE A 19 13.13 -4.67 8.31
C ILE A 19 13.98 -4.65 9.58
N SER A 20 14.87 -5.63 9.75
CA SER A 20 15.74 -5.72 10.92
C SER A 20 16.96 -6.59 10.63
N SER A 21 18.08 -6.24 11.24
CA SER A 21 19.30 -7.07 11.25
C SER A 21 19.52 -7.81 12.58
N SER A 22 18.72 -7.53 13.62
CA SER A 22 18.92 -8.03 14.99
C SER A 22 17.80 -8.95 15.49
N ARG A 23 16.60 -8.81 14.94
CA ARG A 23 15.45 -9.69 15.24
C ARG A 23 15.34 -10.76 14.16
N LEU A 24 14.83 -11.94 14.51
CA LEU A 24 14.54 -12.97 13.52
C LEU A 24 13.17 -12.71 12.87
N LEU A 25 13.18 -12.39 11.58
CA LEU A 25 11.98 -12.25 10.75
C LEU A 25 12.10 -13.19 9.56
N VAL A 26 11.15 -14.12 9.45
CA VAL A 26 11.17 -15.15 8.41
C VAL A 26 9.83 -15.19 7.69
N ARG A 27 9.82 -15.80 6.52
CA ARG A 27 8.61 -15.98 5.70
C ARG A 27 8.20 -17.44 5.72
N ARG A 28 6.89 -17.69 5.81
CA ARG A 28 6.32 -19.04 5.83
C ARG A 28 6.66 -19.84 4.56
N GLY A 29 6.61 -21.16 4.62
CA GLY A 29 6.97 -22.05 3.50
C GLY A 29 8.47 -22.11 3.17
N GLN A 30 9.33 -21.39 3.91
CA GLN A 30 10.78 -21.40 3.72
C GLN A 30 11.49 -21.76 5.02
N ALA A 31 12.57 -22.54 4.90
CA ALA A 31 13.35 -23.01 6.03
C ALA A 31 14.33 -21.95 6.56
N PHE A 32 14.49 -21.87 7.88
CA PHE A 32 15.46 -21.02 8.57
C PHE A 32 16.27 -21.83 9.58
N ASN A 33 17.53 -21.41 9.83
CA ASN A 33 18.44 -22.17 10.68
C ASN A 33 18.59 -21.55 12.06
N ILE A 34 18.66 -22.41 13.09
CA ILE A 34 19.03 -22.04 14.46
C ILE A 34 20.18 -22.91 14.94
N THR A 35 20.95 -22.42 15.91
CA THR A 35 22.00 -23.18 16.58
C THR A 35 21.69 -23.29 18.06
N LEU A 36 21.52 -24.51 18.54
CA LEU A 36 21.33 -24.81 19.96
C LEU A 36 22.68 -25.14 20.58
N TYR A 37 23.07 -24.43 21.64
CA TYR A 37 24.31 -24.70 22.37
C TYR A 37 24.02 -25.50 23.64
N SER A 38 24.68 -26.64 23.79
CA SER A 38 24.59 -27.47 24.98
C SER A 38 25.71 -27.15 25.96
N ARG A 39 25.41 -27.15 27.26
CA ARG A 39 26.40 -26.89 28.32
C ARG A 39 27.15 -28.13 28.79
N ASN A 40 26.54 -29.31 28.64
CA ASN A 40 27.01 -30.53 29.32
C ASN A 40 27.64 -31.53 28.35
N ARG A 41 26.91 -31.94 27.31
CA ARG A 41 27.35 -32.93 26.32
C ARG A 41 26.74 -32.66 24.95
N ALA A 42 27.37 -33.22 23.91
CA ALA A 42 26.84 -33.23 22.56
C ALA A 42 25.45 -33.89 22.49
N PHE A 43 24.65 -33.46 21.51
CA PHE A 43 23.42 -34.16 21.11
C PHE A 43 23.76 -35.56 20.61
N GLN A 44 23.03 -36.57 21.08
CA GLN A 44 23.21 -37.97 20.67
C GLN A 44 21.98 -38.46 19.91
N PRO A 45 22.07 -38.62 18.57
CA PRO A 45 20.99 -39.15 17.77
C PRO A 45 20.49 -40.50 18.28
N GLY A 46 19.17 -40.69 18.35
CA GLY A 46 18.53 -41.91 18.87
C GLY A 46 18.52 -42.05 20.39
N LEU A 47 19.26 -41.21 21.13
CA LEU A 47 19.24 -41.15 22.59
C LEU A 47 18.53 -39.90 23.12
N ASP A 48 18.66 -38.80 22.39
CA ASP A 48 18.02 -37.52 22.69
C ASP A 48 16.97 -37.22 21.63
N ASN A 49 15.75 -36.91 22.09
CA ASN A 49 14.70 -36.39 21.23
C ASN A 49 14.48 -34.90 21.52
N ILE A 50 14.60 -34.09 20.46
CA ILE A 50 14.38 -32.66 20.49
C ILE A 50 13.03 -32.38 19.83
N ILE A 51 12.12 -31.84 20.64
CA ILE A 51 10.75 -31.52 20.25
C ILE A 51 10.60 -30.01 20.31
N PHE A 52 10.33 -29.38 19.18
CA PHE A 52 10.02 -27.96 19.08
C PHE A 52 8.54 -27.71 19.31
N VAL A 53 8.23 -26.58 19.94
CA VAL A 53 6.88 -26.07 20.08
C VAL A 53 6.87 -24.62 19.61
N THR A 54 5.98 -24.29 18.67
CA THR A 54 5.73 -22.91 18.22
C THR A 54 4.31 -22.51 18.58
N GLU A 55 4.13 -21.27 19.03
CA GLU A 55 2.85 -20.73 19.50
C GLU A 55 2.68 -19.28 19.02
N THR A 56 1.51 -18.93 18.49
CA THR A 56 1.13 -17.57 18.10
C THR A 56 -0.25 -17.20 18.67
N GLY A 57 -0.48 -15.91 18.91
CA GLY A 57 -1.70 -15.38 19.49
C GLY A 57 -1.83 -15.63 21.01
N PRO A 58 -2.87 -15.05 21.64
CA PRO A 58 -3.09 -15.16 23.09
C PRO A 58 -3.63 -16.53 23.53
N LEU A 59 -4.25 -17.28 22.60
CA LEU A 59 -4.86 -18.58 22.84
C LEU A 59 -4.35 -19.62 21.80
N PRO A 60 -3.07 -20.05 21.89
CA PRO A 60 -2.49 -20.99 20.93
C PRO A 60 -3.15 -22.37 21.00
N ASP A 61 -3.57 -22.92 19.86
CA ASP A 61 -4.29 -24.18 19.76
C ASP A 61 -3.75 -25.06 18.63
N LEU A 62 -3.64 -26.37 18.90
CA LEU A 62 -3.10 -27.36 17.96
C LEU A 62 -4.01 -27.59 16.77
N SER A 63 -5.33 -27.65 17.00
CA SER A 63 -6.31 -27.94 15.95
C SER A 63 -6.54 -26.75 15.01
N LYS A 64 -6.39 -25.53 15.54
CA LYS A 64 -6.46 -24.28 14.77
C LYS A 64 -5.13 -23.90 14.08
N GLY A 65 -4.05 -24.64 14.32
CA GLY A 65 -2.73 -24.37 13.72
C GLY A 65 -1.98 -23.16 14.30
N THR A 66 -2.50 -22.53 15.37
CA THR A 66 -1.80 -21.46 16.11
C THR A 66 -0.82 -21.99 17.14
N ARG A 67 -0.79 -23.32 17.35
CA ARG A 67 0.25 -24.06 18.05
C ARG A 67 0.72 -25.24 17.20
N ALA A 68 2.02 -25.50 17.15
CA ALA A 68 2.58 -26.67 16.47
C ALA A 68 3.65 -27.35 17.32
N VAL A 69 3.67 -28.68 17.29
CA VAL A 69 4.64 -29.55 17.99
C VAL A 69 5.26 -30.49 16.97
N PHE A 70 6.59 -30.46 16.84
CA PHE A 70 7.33 -31.19 15.80
C PHE A 70 8.74 -31.55 16.30
N SER A 71 9.40 -32.55 15.71
CA SER A 71 10.66 -33.10 16.25
C SER A 71 11.66 -33.45 15.15
N LEU A 72 12.94 -33.61 15.52
CA LEU A 72 14.02 -33.97 14.60
C LEU A 72 13.92 -35.40 14.05
N GLU A 73 13.41 -36.34 14.86
CA GLU A 73 13.35 -37.76 14.48
C GLU A 73 12.15 -38.07 13.58
N GLY A 74 11.07 -37.27 13.68
CA GLY A 74 9.75 -37.53 13.09
C GLY A 74 9.15 -38.86 13.61
N HIS A 75 7.90 -39.04 14.04
CA HIS A 75 6.77 -38.24 14.48
C HIS A 75 6.51 -38.63 15.97
N PRO A 76 5.72 -37.85 16.75
CA PRO A 76 4.27 -38.11 16.75
C PRO A 76 3.43 -36.86 16.41
N GLY A 77 2.63 -36.91 15.33
CA GLY A 77 1.33 -36.22 15.28
C GLY A 77 0.88 -35.40 14.06
N SER A 78 1.51 -35.47 12.87
CA SER A 78 1.04 -34.77 11.63
C SER A 78 1.11 -33.23 11.68
N SER A 79 2.08 -32.64 12.38
CA SER A 79 2.30 -31.20 12.22
C SER A 79 2.86 -30.90 10.82
N PRO A 80 2.31 -29.91 10.10
CA PRO A 80 2.89 -29.45 8.84
C PRO A 80 4.21 -28.68 9.02
N TRP A 81 4.61 -28.37 10.26
CA TRP A 81 5.93 -27.81 10.57
C TRP A 81 7.01 -28.89 10.53
N ILE A 82 8.17 -28.53 9.98
CA ILE A 82 9.28 -29.46 9.77
C ILE A 82 10.50 -28.98 10.57
N ALA A 83 11.18 -29.91 11.25
CA ALA A 83 12.51 -29.70 11.78
C ALA A 83 13.46 -30.73 11.16
N SER A 84 14.63 -30.28 10.70
CA SER A 84 15.66 -31.16 10.13
C SER A 84 17.02 -30.87 10.74
N LEU A 85 17.72 -31.94 11.08
CA LEU A 85 19.09 -31.88 11.57
C LEU A 85 20.03 -31.45 10.44
N GLN A 86 20.86 -30.43 10.67
CA GLN A 86 21.84 -29.96 9.69
C GLN A 86 23.25 -30.41 10.06
N THR A 87 23.72 -30.09 11.27
CA THR A 87 25.08 -30.42 11.71
C THR A 87 25.14 -30.63 13.21
N ILE A 88 25.90 -31.64 13.63
CA ILE A 88 26.22 -31.90 15.04
C ILE A 88 27.66 -31.46 15.28
N GLY A 89 27.83 -30.46 16.14
CA GLY A 89 29.12 -30.04 16.69
C GLY A 89 29.37 -30.65 18.07
N ALA A 90 30.54 -30.38 18.65
CA ALA A 90 30.92 -30.91 19.96
C ALA A 90 29.95 -30.47 21.07
N ASN A 91 29.54 -29.20 21.07
CA ASN A 91 28.61 -28.60 22.04
C ASN A 91 27.50 -27.77 21.35
N SER A 92 27.25 -28.03 20.07
CA SER A 92 26.31 -27.25 19.27
C SER A 92 25.50 -28.17 18.36
N LEU A 93 24.25 -27.82 18.12
CA LEU A 93 23.36 -28.49 17.20
C LEU A 93 22.75 -27.48 16.26
N GLU A 94 23.07 -27.58 14.97
CA GLU A 94 22.40 -26.78 13.94
C GLU A 94 21.16 -27.50 13.43
N VAL A 95 20.04 -26.79 13.48
CA VAL A 95 18.72 -27.29 13.09
C VAL A 95 18.09 -26.31 12.12
N SER A 96 17.49 -26.84 11.06
CA SER A 96 16.63 -26.09 10.14
C SER A 96 15.18 -26.30 10.54
N LEU A 97 14.43 -25.21 10.68
CA LEU A 97 13.00 -25.22 10.98
C LEU A 97 12.24 -24.63 9.78
N CYS A 98 11.10 -25.20 9.41
CA CYS A 98 10.27 -24.69 8.32
C CYS A 98 8.81 -24.62 8.75
N ALA A 99 8.26 -23.41 8.72
CA ALA A 99 6.84 -23.19 8.85
C ALA A 99 6.16 -23.57 7.52
N PRO A 100 4.99 -24.20 7.53
CA PRO A 100 4.28 -24.53 6.31
C PRO A 100 3.68 -23.29 5.62
N PRO A 101 3.42 -23.34 4.29
CA PRO A 101 3.10 -22.16 3.48
C PRO A 101 1.75 -21.50 3.79
N MET A 102 0.86 -22.17 4.51
CA MET A 102 -0.42 -21.60 4.99
C MET A 102 -0.43 -21.25 6.49
N ALA A 103 0.74 -21.23 7.15
CA ALA A 103 0.83 -20.85 8.57
C ALA A 103 0.33 -19.42 8.79
N ALA A 104 -0.27 -19.18 9.97
CA ALA A 104 -0.70 -17.85 10.39
C ALA A 104 0.50 -16.89 10.44
N VAL A 105 0.32 -15.66 9.96
CA VAL A 105 1.36 -14.63 10.10
C VAL A 105 1.26 -13.93 11.44
N GLY A 106 2.39 -13.52 12.01
CA GLY A 106 2.43 -12.80 13.28
C GLY A 106 3.65 -13.10 14.15
N ARG A 107 3.55 -12.74 15.43
CA ARG A 107 4.58 -12.99 16.45
C ARG A 107 4.47 -14.42 16.97
N TYR A 108 5.57 -15.16 16.93
CA TYR A 108 5.66 -16.52 17.42
C TYR A 108 6.62 -16.64 18.59
N LEU A 109 6.23 -17.48 19.56
CA LEU A 109 7.08 -17.96 20.64
C LEU A 109 7.64 -19.34 20.26
N LEU A 110 8.96 -19.48 20.28
CA LEU A 110 9.65 -20.76 20.05
C LEU A 110 10.12 -21.37 21.39
N LYS A 111 9.76 -22.62 21.61
CA LYS A 111 10.18 -23.43 22.75
C LYS A 111 10.80 -24.74 22.26
N VAL A 112 11.61 -25.35 23.12
CA VAL A 112 12.15 -26.68 22.90
C VAL A 112 11.96 -27.55 24.14
N HIS A 113 11.51 -28.78 23.92
CA HIS A 113 11.44 -29.84 24.91
C HIS A 113 12.50 -30.89 24.56
N ILE A 114 13.40 -31.16 25.50
CA ILE A 114 14.48 -32.14 25.33
C ILE A 114 14.13 -33.34 26.19
N LYS A 115 13.97 -34.50 25.53
CA LYS A 115 13.74 -35.79 26.16
C LYS A 115 14.96 -36.67 25.95
N SER A 116 15.73 -36.89 27.00
CA SER A 116 16.81 -37.89 27.01
C SER A 116 16.29 -39.24 27.51
N LEU A 117 16.88 -40.34 27.03
CA LEU A 117 16.41 -41.71 27.25
C LEU A 117 16.09 -42.12 28.70
N GLN A 118 16.76 -41.50 29.68
CA GLN A 118 16.64 -41.84 31.12
C GLN A 118 16.37 -40.61 32.01
N GLY A 119 16.01 -39.45 31.41
CA GLY A 119 15.85 -38.18 32.12
C GLY A 119 14.44 -37.59 32.03
N PRO A 120 14.08 -36.66 32.94
CA PRO A 120 12.85 -35.90 32.80
C PRO A 120 12.88 -35.05 31.52
N VAL A 121 11.70 -34.81 30.93
CA VAL A 121 11.57 -33.85 29.82
C VAL A 121 11.86 -32.45 30.37
N THR A 122 12.85 -31.77 29.77
CA THR A 122 13.19 -30.39 30.13
C THR A 122 12.68 -29.44 29.06
N ALA A 123 12.04 -28.34 29.47
CA ALA A 123 11.45 -27.35 28.57
C ALA A 123 12.19 -26.02 28.68
N TYR A 124 12.51 -25.40 27.53
CA TYR A 124 13.20 -24.12 27.46
C TYR A 124 12.46 -23.18 26.51
N LYS A 125 12.29 -21.91 26.89
CA LYS A 125 11.92 -20.82 25.97
C LYS A 125 13.17 -20.41 25.20
N LEU A 126 13.15 -20.55 23.87
CA LEU A 126 14.28 -20.19 23.01
C LEU A 126 14.25 -18.72 22.63
N GLY A 127 13.07 -18.18 22.33
CA GLY A 127 12.92 -16.79 21.92
C GLY A 127 11.63 -16.53 21.14
N GLU A 128 11.56 -15.36 20.52
CA GLU A 128 10.44 -14.94 19.69
C GLU A 128 10.93 -14.61 18.28
N PHE A 129 10.08 -14.83 17.29
CA PHE A 129 10.34 -14.49 15.89
C PHE A 129 9.05 -14.00 15.23
N ILE A 130 9.18 -13.29 14.10
CA ILE A 130 8.03 -12.89 13.29
C ILE A 130 7.97 -13.78 12.05
N LEU A 131 6.78 -14.30 11.75
CA LEU A 131 6.48 -15.04 10.55
C LEU A 131 5.59 -14.20 9.62
N LEU A 132 6.01 -14.01 8.37
CA LEU A 132 5.32 -13.21 7.35
C LEU A 132 4.84 -14.09 6.17
N PHE A 133 3.99 -13.51 5.32
CA PHE A 133 3.64 -14.10 4.03
C PHE A 133 4.88 -14.22 3.12
N ASN A 134 4.85 -15.19 2.19
CA ASN A 134 6.00 -15.50 1.33
C ASN A 134 5.69 -15.40 -0.17
N PRO A 135 5.89 -14.23 -0.80
CA PRO A 135 5.78 -14.05 -2.24
C PRO A 135 6.78 -14.87 -3.08
N TRP A 136 7.82 -15.44 -2.46
CA TRP A 136 8.85 -16.25 -3.12
C TRP A 136 8.57 -17.76 -3.05
N CYS A 137 7.60 -18.21 -2.27
CA CYS A 137 7.24 -19.63 -2.12
C CYS A 137 6.09 -19.99 -3.06
N PRO A 138 6.28 -20.89 -4.06
CA PRO A 138 5.24 -21.28 -5.01
C PRO A 138 3.96 -21.84 -4.38
N GLU A 139 4.07 -22.45 -3.21
CA GLU A 139 2.96 -23.02 -2.46
C GLU A 139 2.20 -22.00 -1.59
N ASP A 140 2.73 -20.78 -1.44
CA ASP A 140 2.07 -19.71 -0.72
C ASP A 140 0.97 -19.07 -1.60
N ALA A 141 -0.19 -18.79 -1.01
CA ALA A 141 -1.29 -18.11 -1.67
C ALA A 141 -0.91 -16.72 -2.21
N VAL A 142 0.17 -16.09 -1.75
CA VAL A 142 0.65 -14.80 -2.26
C VAL A 142 1.83 -14.91 -3.23
N TYR A 143 2.14 -16.11 -3.71
CA TYR A 143 3.25 -16.34 -4.63
C TYR A 143 3.17 -15.44 -5.86
N LEU A 144 4.24 -14.71 -6.14
CA LEU A 144 4.37 -13.85 -7.30
C LEU A 144 5.65 -14.20 -8.03
N GLU A 145 5.53 -14.91 -9.16
CA GLU A 145 6.67 -15.52 -9.87
C GLU A 145 7.73 -14.49 -10.32
N SER A 146 7.30 -13.33 -10.79
CA SER A 146 8.18 -12.33 -11.40
C SER A 146 8.99 -11.56 -10.35
N GLU A 147 10.32 -11.73 -10.40
CA GLU A 147 11.24 -11.02 -9.52
C GLU A 147 11.13 -9.48 -9.62
N PRO A 148 11.08 -8.86 -10.82
CA PRO A 148 10.83 -7.41 -10.92
C PRO A 148 9.52 -6.97 -10.25
N GLN A 149 8.47 -7.80 -10.32
CA GLN A 149 7.20 -7.50 -9.65
C GLN A 149 7.31 -7.62 -8.13
N ARG A 150 8.02 -8.62 -7.60
CA ARG A 150 8.28 -8.73 -6.16
C ARG A 150 9.09 -7.54 -5.63
N GLN A 151 10.10 -7.11 -6.39
CA GLN A 151 10.86 -5.92 -6.03
C GLN A 151 9.98 -4.67 -5.98
N GLU A 152 9.08 -4.46 -6.95
CA GLU A 152 8.20 -3.28 -6.95
C GLU A 152 7.05 -3.36 -5.92
N TYR A 153 6.43 -4.52 -5.76
CA TYR A 153 5.18 -4.67 -5.01
C TYR A 153 5.36 -5.16 -3.58
N VAL A 154 6.58 -5.49 -3.17
CA VAL A 154 6.93 -5.90 -1.80
C VAL A 154 8.11 -5.09 -1.26
N MET A 155 9.21 -5.04 -2.02
CA MET A 155 10.47 -4.45 -1.53
C MET A 155 10.60 -2.94 -1.75
N ASN A 156 9.89 -2.34 -2.70
CA ASN A 156 9.93 -0.89 -2.89
C ASN A 156 9.15 -0.18 -1.78
N ASP A 157 9.80 0.74 -1.07
CA ASP A 157 9.24 1.45 0.09
C ASP A 157 8.82 2.89 -0.20
N TYR A 158 8.85 3.29 -1.48
CA TYR A 158 8.24 4.52 -1.97
C TYR A 158 7.38 4.24 -3.21
N GLY A 159 6.55 5.21 -3.60
CA GLY A 159 5.72 5.07 -4.79
C GLY A 159 5.13 6.39 -5.25
N PHE A 160 4.26 6.30 -6.26
CA PHE A 160 3.49 7.42 -6.78
C PHE A 160 2.01 7.11 -6.71
N ILE A 161 1.25 8.11 -6.32
CA ILE A 161 -0.20 8.12 -6.39
C ILE A 161 -0.60 9.16 -7.43
N TYR A 162 -1.44 8.79 -8.37
CA TYR A 162 -1.87 9.70 -9.41
C TYR A 162 -3.07 10.50 -8.92
N GLN A 163 -3.02 11.81 -9.06
CA GLN A 163 -4.06 12.73 -8.59
C GLN A 163 -4.40 13.75 -9.68
N GLY A 164 -5.44 14.55 -9.44
CA GLY A 164 -5.89 15.61 -10.35
C GLY A 164 -7.20 15.24 -11.02
N ASN A 165 -7.22 15.18 -12.35
CA ASN A 165 -8.39 14.73 -13.10
C ASN A 165 -7.95 14.04 -14.40
N LYS A 166 -8.88 13.41 -15.12
CA LYS A 166 -8.58 12.69 -16.37
C LYS A 166 -7.84 13.51 -17.43
N ASN A 167 -7.92 14.84 -17.38
CA ASN A 167 -7.26 15.74 -18.32
C ASN A 167 -5.88 16.22 -17.85
N TRP A 168 -5.62 16.21 -16.54
CA TRP A 168 -4.38 16.61 -15.88
C TRP A 168 -4.06 15.65 -14.74
N ILE A 169 -3.40 14.55 -15.11
CA ILE A 169 -2.92 13.53 -14.17
C ILE A 169 -1.55 13.96 -13.66
N ARG A 170 -1.41 14.09 -12.34
CA ARG A 170 -0.16 14.45 -11.67
C ARG A 170 0.34 13.26 -10.83
N PRO A 171 1.62 12.88 -10.91
CA PRO A 171 2.22 11.97 -9.94
C PRO A 171 2.48 12.71 -8.62
N CYS A 172 2.02 12.12 -7.52
CA CYS A 172 2.30 12.57 -6.16
C CYS A 172 3.17 11.50 -5.48
N PRO A 173 4.43 11.80 -5.11
CA PRO A 173 5.28 10.84 -4.41
C PRO A 173 4.69 10.53 -3.04
N TRP A 174 4.88 9.29 -2.59
CA TRP A 174 4.48 8.82 -1.27
C TRP A 174 5.54 7.92 -0.66
N ASN A 175 5.86 8.15 0.61
CA ASN A 175 6.75 7.29 1.37
C ASN A 175 5.93 6.18 2.07
N TYR A 176 5.95 4.95 1.55
CA TYR A 176 5.33 3.82 2.23
C TYR A 176 6.10 3.48 3.50
N GLY A 177 7.43 3.32 3.39
CA GLY A 177 8.33 3.16 4.52
C GLY A 177 8.02 1.92 5.38
N GLN A 178 7.58 0.82 4.78
CA GLN A 178 7.26 -0.42 5.50
C GLN A 178 8.44 -1.02 6.30
N PHE A 179 9.66 -0.60 5.98
CA PHE A 179 10.89 -1.04 6.61
C PHE A 179 11.45 -0.05 7.64
N GLU A 180 10.73 1.03 7.91
CA GLU A 180 11.12 1.97 8.97
C GLU A 180 10.90 1.34 10.35
N GLU A 181 11.65 1.83 11.33
CA GLU A 181 11.64 1.31 12.70
C GLU A 181 10.22 1.26 13.27
N ASN A 182 9.89 0.14 13.92
CA ASN A 182 8.60 -0.20 14.55
C ASN A 182 7.40 -0.37 13.60
N ILE A 183 7.53 -0.12 12.29
CA ILE A 183 6.37 -0.25 11.38
C ILE A 183 5.82 -1.67 11.37
N ILE A 184 6.66 -2.70 11.34
CA ILE A 184 6.19 -4.09 11.43
C ILE A 184 5.41 -4.38 12.72
N ASP A 185 5.86 -3.84 13.85
CA ASP A 185 5.17 -4.05 15.12
C ASP A 185 3.81 -3.35 15.16
N ILE A 186 3.71 -2.16 14.55
CA ILE A 186 2.45 -1.41 14.42
C ILE A 186 1.49 -2.13 13.46
N CYS A 187 1.99 -2.69 12.35
CA CYS A 187 1.16 -3.48 11.43
C CYS A 187 0.59 -4.73 12.12
N LEU A 188 1.36 -5.38 13.00
CA LEU A 188 0.87 -6.53 13.78
C LEU A 188 -0.10 -6.10 14.89
N GLU A 189 0.14 -4.97 15.56
CA GLU A 189 -0.79 -4.39 16.54
C GLU A 189 -2.12 -4.01 15.90
N LEU A 190 -2.11 -3.51 14.65
CA LEU A 190 -3.33 -3.21 13.90
C LEU A 190 -4.26 -4.43 13.79
N LEU A 191 -3.71 -5.62 13.53
CA LEU A 191 -4.52 -6.86 13.50
C LEU A 191 -5.12 -7.19 14.87
N ASP A 192 -4.35 -6.95 15.95
CA ASP A 192 -4.78 -7.15 17.34
C ASP A 192 -5.81 -6.11 17.84
N LYS A 193 -6.05 -5.04 17.06
CA LYS A 193 -7.05 -4.01 17.37
C LYS A 193 -8.36 -4.15 16.59
N SER A 194 -8.43 -5.07 15.63
CA SER A 194 -9.65 -5.33 14.86
C SER A 194 -10.83 -5.79 15.72
N LEU A 195 -12.05 -5.46 15.31
CA LEU A 195 -13.26 -6.04 15.92
C LEU A 195 -13.21 -7.58 15.91
N ASN A 196 -12.70 -8.18 14.84
CA ASN A 196 -12.55 -9.64 14.74
C ASN A 196 -11.72 -10.20 15.89
N PHE A 197 -10.56 -9.60 16.17
CA PHE A 197 -9.72 -10.00 17.30
C PHE A 197 -10.39 -9.71 18.64
N GLN A 198 -11.06 -8.57 18.79
CA GLN A 198 -11.74 -8.23 20.05
C GLN A 198 -12.89 -9.20 20.38
N ILE A 199 -13.58 -9.71 19.36
CA ILE A 199 -14.72 -10.64 19.52
C ILE A 199 -14.23 -12.07 19.79
N ASP A 200 -13.33 -12.60 18.96
CA ASP A 200 -12.77 -13.94 19.12
C ASP A 200 -11.27 -13.97 18.73
N PRO A 201 -10.37 -13.66 19.69
CA PRO A 201 -8.94 -13.62 19.45
C PRO A 201 -8.36 -14.95 18.93
N ALA A 202 -8.92 -16.08 19.37
CA ALA A 202 -8.42 -17.40 18.99
C ALA A 202 -8.72 -17.71 17.52
N THR A 203 -9.93 -17.36 17.07
CA THR A 203 -10.33 -17.58 15.67
C THR A 203 -9.70 -16.56 14.75
N ASP A 204 -9.63 -15.28 15.14
CA ASP A 204 -8.89 -14.26 14.36
C ASP A 204 -7.45 -14.69 14.10
N CYS A 205 -6.70 -15.04 15.15
CA CYS A 205 -5.30 -15.46 15.02
C CYS A 205 -5.13 -16.69 14.12
N ALA A 206 -6.08 -17.64 14.15
CA ALA A 206 -6.06 -18.81 13.27
C ALA A 206 -6.29 -18.45 11.79
N LEU A 207 -7.12 -17.44 11.52
CA LEU A 207 -7.44 -16.99 10.17
C LEU A 207 -6.36 -16.09 9.55
N ARG A 208 -5.38 -15.62 10.32
CA ARG A 208 -4.23 -14.82 9.83
C ARG A 208 -3.33 -15.58 8.85
N GLY A 209 -3.57 -16.86 8.57
CA GLY A 209 -2.95 -17.59 7.46
C GLY A 209 -3.55 -17.28 6.09
N SER A 210 -4.72 -16.65 6.04
CA SER A 210 -5.44 -16.33 4.80
C SER A 210 -5.18 -14.89 4.37
N PRO A 211 -4.58 -14.64 3.18
CA PRO A 211 -4.43 -13.28 2.67
C PRO A 211 -5.79 -12.63 2.35
N VAL A 212 -6.83 -13.42 2.05
CA VAL A 212 -8.20 -12.94 1.84
C VAL A 212 -8.75 -12.36 3.14
N TYR A 213 -8.58 -13.08 4.26
CA TYR A 213 -9.00 -12.63 5.57
C TYR A 213 -8.23 -11.38 6.01
N ILE A 214 -6.90 -11.41 5.92
CA ILE A 214 -6.04 -10.27 6.27
C ILE A 214 -6.42 -9.03 5.46
N SER A 215 -6.68 -9.18 4.16
CA SER A 215 -7.10 -8.06 3.31
C SER A 215 -8.36 -7.39 3.86
N ARG A 216 -9.38 -8.19 4.20
CA ARG A 216 -10.65 -7.67 4.70
C ARG A 216 -10.55 -7.05 6.09
N VAL A 217 -9.74 -7.62 6.99
CA VAL A 217 -9.45 -7.03 8.30
C VAL A 217 -8.71 -5.70 8.14
N VAL A 218 -7.71 -5.65 7.25
CA VAL A 218 -6.93 -4.43 7.01
C VAL A 218 -7.79 -3.34 6.36
N SER A 219 -8.66 -3.66 5.40
CA SER A 219 -9.54 -2.63 4.80
C SER A 219 -10.49 -2.00 5.81
N ALA A 220 -11.00 -2.78 6.76
CA ALA A 220 -11.78 -2.27 7.89
C ALA A 220 -10.92 -1.41 8.83
N MET A 221 -9.77 -1.93 9.28
CA MET A 221 -8.96 -1.30 10.32
C MET A 221 -8.22 -0.04 9.90
N ILE A 222 -8.07 0.20 8.59
CA ILE A 222 -7.40 1.40 8.10
C ILE A 222 -8.30 2.63 8.22
N ASN A 223 -9.63 2.48 8.16
CA ASN A 223 -10.58 3.54 8.52
C ASN A 223 -11.05 3.41 9.98
N SER A 224 -11.62 4.47 10.53
CA SER A 224 -12.01 4.54 11.94
C SER A 224 -13.53 4.58 12.15
N ASN A 225 -14.31 4.10 11.19
CA ASN A 225 -15.75 4.35 11.16
C ASN A 225 -16.52 3.47 12.16
N ASP A 226 -16.19 2.18 12.22
CA ASP A 226 -16.82 1.20 13.12
C ASP A 226 -15.87 0.78 14.23
N ASP A 227 -14.62 0.56 13.85
CA ASP A 227 -13.51 0.23 14.74
C ASP A 227 -12.77 1.51 15.14
N ASN A 228 -11.97 1.47 16.22
CA ASN A 228 -10.97 2.52 16.50
C ASN A 228 -9.74 2.38 15.58
N GLY A 229 -9.99 2.28 14.27
CA GLY A 229 -8.95 2.08 13.25
C GLY A 229 -8.08 3.31 13.01
N VAL A 230 -7.25 3.24 11.97
CA VAL A 230 -6.09 4.13 11.84
C VAL A 230 -6.47 5.57 11.49
N LEU A 231 -7.29 5.78 10.47
CA LEU A 231 -7.55 7.11 9.90
C LEU A 231 -9.03 7.51 10.02
N ASN A 232 -9.25 8.76 10.38
CA ASN A 232 -10.56 9.38 10.30
C ASN A 232 -10.70 10.16 8.97
N GLY A 233 -11.75 9.87 8.20
CA GLY A 233 -11.99 10.46 6.89
C GLY A 233 -12.59 11.87 6.98
N ASN A 234 -12.12 12.81 6.14
CA ASN A 234 -12.74 14.16 6.06
C ASN A 234 -12.59 14.80 4.66
N TRP A 235 -13.73 15.07 4.03
CA TRP A 235 -13.87 15.75 2.74
C TRP A 235 -14.51 17.15 2.83
N GLY A 236 -14.82 17.62 4.04
CA GLY A 236 -15.51 18.90 4.28
C GLY A 236 -14.61 20.16 4.26
N GLU A 237 -13.35 20.02 3.82
CA GLU A 237 -12.33 21.07 3.70
C GLU A 237 -11.93 21.84 5.00
N ASN A 238 -12.60 21.61 6.13
CA ASN A 238 -12.18 22.11 7.43
C ASN A 238 -11.36 21.05 8.19
N TYR A 239 -10.09 21.37 8.45
CA TYR A 239 -9.11 20.49 9.11
C TYR A 239 -8.48 21.13 10.35
N SER A 240 -9.13 22.11 10.99
CA SER A 240 -8.54 22.90 12.07
C SER A 240 -8.07 22.11 13.29
N ASP A 241 -8.64 20.93 13.52
CA ASP A 241 -8.37 20.02 14.64
C ASP A 241 -7.57 18.77 14.22
N GLY A 242 -7.03 18.76 13.00
CA GLY A 242 -6.26 17.64 12.47
C GLY A 242 -5.23 18.08 11.43
N THR A 243 -4.69 17.10 10.71
CA THR A 243 -3.80 17.34 9.58
C THR A 243 -4.62 17.34 8.29
N ASN A 244 -4.43 18.35 7.44
CA ASN A 244 -5.03 18.35 6.11
C ASN A 244 -4.52 17.12 5.33
N PRO A 245 -5.40 16.30 4.74
CA PRO A 245 -5.02 15.08 4.00
C PRO A 245 -3.96 15.29 2.92
N THR A 246 -3.87 16.49 2.34
CA THR A 246 -2.89 16.85 1.30
C THR A 246 -1.47 17.07 1.85
N GLU A 247 -1.32 17.35 3.15
CA GLU A 247 -0.02 17.57 3.81
C GLU A 247 0.76 16.27 4.05
N TRP A 248 0.08 15.13 4.15
CA TRP A 248 0.73 13.84 4.37
C TRP A 248 1.67 13.50 3.22
N MET A 249 2.89 13.12 3.56
CA MET A 249 3.94 12.72 2.61
C MET A 249 4.19 11.20 2.64
N GLY A 250 3.76 10.51 3.69
CA GLY A 250 4.03 9.09 3.87
C GLY A 250 3.19 8.45 4.97
N SER A 251 3.18 7.11 4.97
CA SER A 251 2.42 6.28 5.91
C SER A 251 3.08 6.19 7.27
N VAL A 252 4.41 6.35 7.33
CA VAL A 252 5.22 6.19 8.55
C VAL A 252 4.76 7.12 9.66
N ALA A 253 4.55 8.40 9.35
CA ALA A 253 4.10 9.39 10.33
C ALA A 253 2.69 9.06 10.87
N ILE A 254 1.78 8.63 9.99
CA ILE A 254 0.40 8.27 10.36
C ILE A 254 0.39 7.06 11.29
N LEU A 255 1.06 5.96 10.90
CA LEU A 255 1.08 4.73 11.68
C LEU A 255 1.76 4.93 13.04
N LYS A 256 2.89 5.66 13.08
CA LYS A 256 3.57 5.99 14.34
C LYS A 256 2.74 6.90 15.23
N GLN A 257 2.00 7.85 14.66
CA GLN A 257 1.09 8.70 15.43
C GLN A 257 -0.04 7.86 16.03
N TRP A 258 -0.71 7.04 15.23
CA TRP A 258 -1.79 6.15 15.70
C TRP A 258 -1.32 5.28 16.88
N HIS A 259 -0.15 4.63 16.74
CA HIS A 259 0.47 3.85 17.81
C HIS A 259 0.79 4.70 19.06
N ALA A 260 1.46 5.84 18.89
CA ALA A 260 1.88 6.70 19.99
C ALA A 260 0.70 7.30 20.77
N THR A 261 -0.47 7.47 20.12
CA THR A 261 -1.69 7.94 20.77
C THR A 261 -2.54 6.81 21.34
N GLY A 262 -2.00 5.59 21.50
CA GLY A 262 -2.73 4.45 22.06
C GLY A 262 -3.84 3.95 21.12
N CYS A 263 -3.54 3.89 19.82
CA CYS A 263 -4.45 3.46 18.77
C CYS A 263 -5.70 4.34 18.60
N GLN A 264 -5.58 5.64 18.90
CA GLN A 264 -6.64 6.62 18.61
C GLN A 264 -6.59 7.06 17.13
N PRO A 265 -7.76 7.25 16.47
CA PRO A 265 -7.81 7.62 15.06
C PRO A 265 -7.03 8.89 14.72
N VAL A 266 -6.25 8.82 13.65
CA VAL A 266 -5.47 9.93 13.11
C VAL A 266 -6.34 10.79 12.19
N ARG A 267 -6.40 12.08 12.49
CA ARG A 267 -7.14 13.08 11.72
C ARG A 267 -6.18 13.81 10.77
N TYR A 268 -6.42 13.89 9.46
CA TYR A 268 -7.46 13.25 8.65
C TYR A 268 -6.88 12.54 7.43
N GLY A 269 -7.67 11.65 6.83
CA GLY A 269 -7.37 10.98 5.57
C GLY A 269 -8.41 11.25 4.49
N GLN A 270 -8.00 11.08 3.23
CA GLN A 270 -8.86 10.90 2.06
C GLN A 270 -8.41 9.65 1.31
N CYS A 271 -9.10 9.24 0.24
CA CYS A 271 -8.92 7.94 -0.43
C CYS A 271 -7.45 7.57 -0.69
N TRP A 272 -6.63 8.51 -1.21
CA TRP A 272 -5.20 8.24 -1.44
C TRP A 272 -4.40 8.00 -0.16
N VAL A 273 -4.76 8.64 0.95
CA VAL A 273 -4.13 8.45 2.26
C VAL A 273 -4.47 7.06 2.77
N PHE A 274 -5.75 6.67 2.74
CA PHE A 274 -6.19 5.33 3.12
C PHE A 274 -5.47 4.27 2.28
N ALA A 275 -5.50 4.41 0.95
CA ALA A 275 -4.87 3.45 0.05
C ALA A 275 -3.36 3.32 0.27
N ALA A 276 -2.67 4.42 0.56
CA ALA A 276 -1.23 4.39 0.77
C ALA A 276 -0.82 3.75 2.10
N VAL A 277 -1.59 3.99 3.17
CA VAL A 277 -1.38 3.29 4.46
C VAL A 277 -1.71 1.81 4.31
N THR A 278 -2.82 1.45 3.64
CA THR A 278 -3.13 0.05 3.31
C THR A 278 -1.98 -0.62 2.54
N CYS A 279 -1.44 0.05 1.51
CA CYS A 279 -0.31 -0.47 0.75
C CYS A 279 0.90 -0.77 1.65
N THR A 280 1.18 0.13 2.59
CA THR A 280 2.28 -0.03 3.56
C THR A 280 2.07 -1.25 4.44
N VAL A 281 0.87 -1.40 5.02
CA VAL A 281 0.54 -2.53 5.89
C VAL A 281 0.62 -3.85 5.14
N MET A 282 0.03 -3.93 3.95
CA MET A 282 0.01 -5.16 3.16
C MET A 282 1.41 -5.57 2.70
N ARG A 283 2.23 -4.62 2.21
CA ARG A 283 3.64 -4.88 1.86
C ARG A 283 4.46 -5.32 3.06
N CYS A 284 4.25 -4.69 4.22
CA CYS A 284 4.92 -5.02 5.48
C CYS A 284 4.64 -6.47 5.92
N LEU A 285 3.38 -6.91 5.79
CA LEU A 285 2.97 -8.28 6.10
C LEU A 285 3.46 -9.30 5.05
N GLY A 286 3.94 -8.84 3.89
CA GLY A 286 4.46 -9.67 2.81
C GLY A 286 3.43 -10.00 1.73
N ILE A 287 2.32 -9.27 1.63
CA ILE A 287 1.36 -9.41 0.54
C ILE A 287 1.76 -8.43 -0.57
N PRO A 288 2.00 -8.87 -1.82
CA PRO A 288 2.35 -7.95 -2.90
C PRO A 288 1.17 -7.01 -3.19
N THR A 289 1.42 -5.71 -3.10
CA THR A 289 0.35 -4.70 -3.19
C THR A 289 0.78 -3.49 -4.00
N ARG A 290 -0.14 -2.94 -4.78
CA ARG A 290 0.02 -1.66 -5.50
C ARG A 290 -1.16 -0.73 -5.28
N VAL A 291 -0.92 0.57 -5.44
CA VAL A 291 -1.96 1.61 -5.36
C VAL A 291 -2.51 1.88 -6.74
N ILE A 292 -3.83 1.97 -6.85
CA ILE A 292 -4.57 2.20 -8.07
C ILE A 292 -5.32 3.52 -7.97
N THR A 293 -5.23 4.36 -9.00
CA THR A 293 -6.05 5.55 -9.15
C THR A 293 -7.02 5.34 -10.31
N ASN A 294 -8.31 5.50 -10.06
CA ASN A 294 -9.34 5.55 -11.09
C ASN A 294 -9.82 6.99 -11.28
N PHE A 295 -9.80 7.51 -12.50
CA PHE A 295 -10.35 8.84 -12.79
C PHE A 295 -11.79 8.76 -13.23
N ASN A 296 -12.61 9.72 -12.81
CA ASN A 296 -14.07 9.65 -12.93
C ASN A 296 -14.62 8.36 -12.28
N SER A 297 -14.34 8.16 -11.00
CA SER A 297 -14.83 6.96 -10.30
C SER A 297 -16.30 7.13 -9.93
N GLY A 298 -17.12 6.14 -10.29
CA GLY A 298 -18.50 6.08 -9.84
C GLY A 298 -18.57 5.77 -8.34
N HIS A 299 -19.47 6.43 -7.63
CA HIS A 299 -19.90 6.05 -6.29
C HIS A 299 -21.42 5.85 -6.35
N ASP A 300 -21.79 4.60 -6.62
CA ASP A 300 -23.17 4.09 -6.64
C ASP A 300 -23.55 3.66 -5.22
N THR A 301 -24.60 4.27 -4.68
CA THR A 301 -25.06 4.06 -3.29
C THR A 301 -26.25 3.11 -3.17
N ASP A 302 -26.91 2.76 -4.26
CA ASP A 302 -28.10 1.87 -4.24
C ASP A 302 -27.86 0.51 -4.91
N GLY A 303 -26.69 0.32 -5.53
CA GLY A 303 -26.21 -0.93 -6.10
C GLY A 303 -26.84 -1.30 -7.44
N ASN A 304 -27.46 -0.33 -8.13
CA ASN A 304 -28.12 -0.54 -9.41
C ASN A 304 -27.16 -0.43 -10.63
N LEU A 305 -25.88 -0.13 -10.40
CA LEU A 305 -24.82 0.08 -11.39
C LEU A 305 -25.01 1.33 -12.27
N ILE A 306 -25.80 2.29 -11.80
CA ILE A 306 -26.11 3.56 -12.45
C ILE A 306 -25.77 4.69 -11.49
N ILE A 307 -25.27 5.80 -12.03
CA ILE A 307 -25.05 7.05 -11.30
C ILE A 307 -26.11 8.05 -11.76
N ASP A 308 -27.04 8.40 -10.87
CA ASP A 308 -28.14 9.30 -11.19
C ASP A 308 -27.83 10.77 -10.87
N GLU A 309 -27.94 11.65 -11.88
CA GLU A 309 -27.83 13.11 -11.72
C GLU A 309 -29.16 13.80 -12.04
N TYR A 310 -29.71 14.52 -11.05
CA TYR A 310 -31.00 15.20 -11.18
C TYR A 310 -30.80 16.71 -11.38
N TYR A 311 -31.44 17.26 -12.41
CA TYR A 311 -31.36 18.66 -12.79
C TYR A 311 -32.74 19.33 -12.70
N ASP A 312 -32.77 20.60 -12.30
CA ASP A 312 -33.96 21.45 -12.44
C ASP A 312 -34.09 22.05 -13.85
N ASN A 313 -35.19 22.77 -14.11
CA ASN A 313 -35.44 23.42 -15.40
C ASN A 313 -34.50 24.60 -15.72
N THR A 314 -33.62 24.99 -14.79
CA THR A 314 -32.57 25.99 -15.01
C THR A 314 -31.22 25.36 -15.32
N GLY A 315 -31.12 24.03 -15.29
CA GLY A 315 -29.88 23.28 -15.49
C GLY A 315 -29.01 23.19 -14.23
N ARG A 316 -29.56 23.46 -13.04
CA ARG A 316 -28.84 23.28 -11.76
C ARG A 316 -29.07 21.87 -11.22
N ILE A 317 -28.03 21.29 -10.62
CA ILE A 317 -28.12 20.00 -9.93
C ILE A 317 -28.99 20.16 -8.68
N LEU A 318 -29.89 19.20 -8.46
CA LEU A 318 -30.73 19.09 -7.29
C LEU A 318 -29.99 18.34 -6.19
N GLU A 319 -29.27 19.07 -5.34
CA GLU A 319 -28.48 18.51 -4.23
C GLU A 319 -29.30 17.64 -3.27
N ASN A 320 -30.59 17.92 -3.10
CA ASN A 320 -31.49 17.12 -2.25
C ASN A 320 -31.84 15.75 -2.83
N LYS A 321 -31.52 15.48 -4.10
CA LYS A 321 -31.69 14.18 -4.77
C LYS A 321 -30.35 13.50 -5.09
N LYS A 322 -29.23 14.13 -4.77
CA LYS A 322 -27.90 13.62 -5.07
C LYS A 322 -27.50 12.56 -4.05
N LYS A 323 -27.68 11.29 -4.42
CA LYS A 323 -27.21 10.14 -3.64
C LYS A 323 -25.90 9.63 -4.20
N ASP A 324 -25.82 9.49 -5.52
CA ASP A 324 -24.63 9.03 -6.21
C ASP A 324 -23.72 10.19 -6.62
N SER A 325 -22.48 9.87 -6.92
CA SER A 325 -21.53 10.87 -7.41
C SER A 325 -20.46 10.29 -8.31
N VAL A 326 -19.91 11.12 -9.19
CA VAL A 326 -18.68 10.81 -9.93
C VAL A 326 -17.53 11.60 -9.32
N TRP A 327 -16.57 10.91 -8.72
CA TRP A 327 -15.40 11.53 -8.13
C TRP A 327 -14.37 11.84 -9.23
N ASN A 328 -13.73 13.01 -9.19
CA ASN A 328 -12.66 13.38 -10.13
C ASN A 328 -11.61 12.26 -10.25
N PHE A 329 -11.25 11.69 -9.10
CA PHE A 329 -10.56 10.42 -9.00
C PHE A 329 -10.87 9.76 -7.66
N HIS A 330 -10.71 8.45 -7.62
CA HIS A 330 -10.71 7.65 -6.41
C HIS A 330 -9.49 6.74 -6.38
N VAL A 331 -9.01 6.38 -5.20
CA VAL A 331 -7.77 5.61 -5.02
C VAL A 331 -8.01 4.43 -4.09
N TRP A 332 -7.61 3.25 -4.53
CA TRP A 332 -7.68 1.98 -3.78
C TRP A 332 -6.41 1.16 -3.95
N ASN A 333 -6.42 -0.09 -3.48
CA ASN A 333 -5.30 -1.03 -3.59
C ASN A 333 -5.66 -2.25 -4.44
N GLU A 334 -4.66 -2.77 -5.13
CA GLU A 334 -4.69 -4.15 -5.61
C GLU A 334 -3.71 -4.99 -4.81
N CYS A 335 -4.18 -6.12 -4.27
CA CYS A 335 -3.36 -7.09 -3.55
C CYS A 335 -3.30 -8.41 -4.35
N TRP A 336 -2.10 -8.96 -4.54
CA TRP A 336 -1.90 -10.19 -5.30
C TRP A 336 -2.08 -11.41 -4.39
N MET A 337 -3.04 -12.27 -4.75
CA MET A 337 -3.27 -13.54 -4.05
C MET A 337 -4.07 -14.54 -4.87
N ALA A 338 -3.97 -15.81 -4.51
CA ALA A 338 -4.90 -16.85 -4.91
C ALA A 338 -6.27 -16.65 -4.25
N ARG A 339 -7.33 -17.09 -4.95
CA ARG A 339 -8.72 -17.05 -4.49
C ARG A 339 -9.30 -18.45 -4.43
N ASN A 340 -8.83 -19.24 -3.47
CA ASN A 340 -9.27 -20.63 -3.28
C ASN A 340 -10.73 -20.73 -2.81
N ASP A 341 -11.33 -19.61 -2.40
CA ASP A 341 -12.73 -19.43 -2.07
C ASP A 341 -13.62 -19.14 -3.29
N LEU A 342 -13.04 -18.87 -4.47
CA LEU A 342 -13.74 -18.62 -5.73
C LEU A 342 -13.51 -19.75 -6.75
N PRO A 343 -14.29 -19.80 -7.85
CA PRO A 343 -13.98 -20.69 -8.96
C PRO A 343 -12.56 -20.47 -9.51
N PRO A 344 -11.92 -21.51 -10.09
CA PRO A 344 -10.58 -21.38 -10.66
C PRO A 344 -10.50 -20.25 -11.70
N GLY A 345 -9.44 -19.46 -11.61
CA GLY A 345 -9.15 -18.37 -12.56
C GLY A 345 -9.36 -16.96 -12.03
N PHE A 346 -9.95 -16.78 -10.84
CA PHE A 346 -10.17 -15.46 -10.22
C PHE A 346 -9.07 -15.01 -9.24
N GLY A 347 -7.97 -15.76 -9.15
CA GLY A 347 -6.74 -15.31 -8.45
C GLY A 347 -6.01 -14.18 -9.19
N GLY A 348 -4.87 -13.76 -8.65
CA GLY A 348 -4.09 -12.63 -9.15
C GLY A 348 -4.44 -11.34 -8.39
N TRP A 349 -4.58 -10.22 -9.09
CA TRP A 349 -4.90 -8.93 -8.47
C TRP A 349 -6.33 -8.87 -7.93
N GLN A 350 -6.45 -8.46 -6.67
CA GLN A 350 -7.72 -8.26 -5.97
C GLN A 350 -7.85 -6.82 -5.50
N VAL A 351 -8.95 -6.14 -5.86
CA VAL A 351 -9.31 -4.81 -5.37
C VAL A 351 -9.57 -4.87 -3.87
N LEU A 352 -8.94 -3.96 -3.15
CA LEU A 352 -9.12 -3.73 -1.73
C LEU A 352 -9.24 -2.23 -1.50
N ASP A 353 -10.32 -1.78 -0.88
CA ASP A 353 -10.55 -0.36 -0.61
C ASP A 353 -10.84 -0.15 0.88
N ALA A 354 -9.99 0.65 1.51
CA ALA A 354 -10.11 1.03 2.91
C ALA A 354 -10.83 2.37 3.10
N THR A 355 -11.21 3.03 2.01
CA THR A 355 -11.99 4.26 2.07
C THR A 355 -13.41 3.91 2.50
N PRO A 356 -13.96 4.52 3.57
CA PRO A 356 -15.29 4.20 4.07
C PRO A 356 -16.37 4.81 3.17
N GLN A 357 -16.70 4.10 2.08
CA GLN A 357 -17.74 4.48 1.12
C GLN A 357 -19.04 3.72 1.40
N GLU A 358 -19.01 2.40 1.18
CA GLU A 358 -20.14 1.51 1.38
C GLU A 358 -19.85 0.48 2.48
N THR A 359 -20.91 0.07 3.18
CA THR A 359 -20.79 -1.00 4.18
C THR A 359 -20.93 -2.36 3.54
N SER A 360 -20.07 -3.30 3.95
CA SER A 360 -20.15 -4.71 3.56
C SER A 360 -20.43 -5.56 4.80
N ASN A 361 -21.62 -6.17 4.84
CA ASN A 361 -22.17 -6.83 6.05
C ASN A 361 -22.22 -5.92 7.28
N GLY A 362 -22.55 -4.64 7.07
CA GLY A 362 -22.73 -3.65 8.15
C GLY A 362 -21.43 -3.04 8.69
N LEU A 363 -20.28 -3.32 8.07
CA LEU A 363 -18.99 -2.71 8.41
C LEU A 363 -18.40 -1.99 7.19
N TYR A 364 -17.75 -0.84 7.39
CA TYR A 364 -16.98 -0.12 6.38
C TYR A 364 -15.69 -0.88 6.05
N CYS A 365 -15.84 -1.88 5.18
CA CYS A 365 -14.76 -2.65 4.58
C CYS A 365 -15.17 -3.01 3.15
N CYS A 366 -14.20 -3.03 2.22
CA CYS A 366 -14.47 -3.35 0.83
C CYS A 366 -13.38 -4.28 0.28
N GLY A 367 -13.79 -5.39 -0.33
CA GLY A 367 -12.91 -6.39 -0.93
C GLY A 367 -12.51 -7.53 0.02
N PRO A 368 -11.63 -8.44 -0.45
CA PRO A 368 -10.97 -8.44 -1.76
C PRO A 368 -11.89 -8.86 -2.93
N ALA A 369 -12.01 -8.01 -3.96
CA ALA A 369 -12.77 -8.30 -5.19
C ALA A 369 -11.82 -8.67 -6.34
N SER A 370 -12.08 -9.75 -7.08
CA SER A 370 -11.18 -10.15 -8.17
C SER A 370 -11.24 -9.14 -9.33
N VAL A 371 -10.10 -8.59 -9.73
CA VAL A 371 -10.02 -7.68 -10.90
C VAL A 371 -10.55 -8.39 -12.16
N ARG A 372 -10.32 -9.70 -12.27
CA ARG A 372 -10.90 -10.50 -13.35
C ARG A 372 -12.42 -10.59 -13.25
N ALA A 373 -12.98 -10.84 -12.06
CA ALA A 373 -14.43 -10.87 -11.88
C ALA A 373 -15.08 -9.53 -12.26
N ILE A 374 -14.44 -8.41 -11.89
CA ILE A 374 -14.87 -7.07 -12.31
C ILE A 374 -14.84 -6.96 -13.84
N LYS A 375 -13.75 -7.37 -14.49
CA LYS A 375 -13.64 -7.30 -15.95
C LYS A 375 -14.68 -8.13 -16.69
N GLU A 376 -14.97 -9.33 -16.20
CA GLU A 376 -15.94 -10.23 -16.83
C GLU A 376 -17.39 -9.95 -16.40
N GLY A 377 -17.63 -9.01 -15.48
CA GLY A 377 -18.97 -8.69 -14.99
C GLY A 377 -19.57 -9.72 -14.02
N GLU A 378 -18.74 -10.53 -13.38
CA GLU A 378 -19.14 -11.58 -12.42
C GLU A 378 -19.40 -10.97 -11.03
N VAL A 379 -20.38 -10.05 -10.97
CA VAL A 379 -20.63 -9.17 -9.81
C VAL A 379 -21.13 -9.87 -8.55
N ASP A 380 -21.66 -11.09 -8.68
CA ASP A 380 -22.15 -11.91 -7.57
C ASP A 380 -21.03 -12.57 -6.77
N LEU A 381 -19.80 -12.57 -7.29
CA LEU A 381 -18.67 -13.18 -6.60
C LEU A 381 -18.23 -12.32 -5.41
N ASN A 382 -17.90 -12.98 -4.31
CA ASN A 382 -17.35 -12.28 -3.15
C ASN A 382 -15.98 -11.67 -3.45
N TYR A 383 -15.59 -10.56 -2.83
CA TYR A 383 -16.39 -9.69 -1.96
C TYR A 383 -16.64 -8.37 -2.67
N ASP A 384 -17.81 -7.78 -2.48
CA ASP A 384 -18.10 -6.40 -2.90
C ASP A 384 -17.88 -6.12 -4.40
N THR A 385 -17.93 -7.18 -5.24
CA THR A 385 -17.59 -7.09 -6.66
C THR A 385 -18.57 -6.20 -7.43
N ALA A 386 -19.86 -6.20 -7.07
CA ALA A 386 -20.84 -5.27 -7.64
C ALA A 386 -20.47 -3.79 -7.43
N PHE A 387 -20.09 -3.42 -6.20
CA PHE A 387 -19.62 -2.07 -5.89
C PHE A 387 -18.30 -1.76 -6.61
N ALA A 388 -17.33 -2.69 -6.59
CA ALA A 388 -16.07 -2.50 -7.30
C ALA A 388 -16.26 -2.38 -8.82
N PHE A 389 -17.28 -3.04 -9.38
CA PHE A 389 -17.67 -2.92 -10.78
C PHE A 389 -18.29 -1.55 -11.09
N SER A 390 -19.20 -1.06 -10.24
CA SER A 390 -19.84 0.25 -10.45
C SER A 390 -18.82 1.40 -10.44
N MET A 391 -17.75 1.30 -9.63
CA MET A 391 -16.66 2.28 -9.62
C MET A 391 -16.03 2.52 -11.00
N VAL A 392 -16.02 1.50 -11.88
CA VAL A 392 -15.31 1.53 -13.18
C VAL A 392 -16.22 1.41 -14.41
N ASN A 393 -17.46 0.97 -14.25
CA ASN A 393 -18.37 0.67 -15.36
C ASN A 393 -19.79 1.28 -15.22
N ALA A 394 -20.10 2.02 -14.15
CA ALA A 394 -21.46 2.54 -13.99
C ALA A 394 -21.87 3.51 -15.11
N ASP A 395 -23.11 3.41 -15.57
CA ASP A 395 -23.68 4.35 -16.52
C ASP A 395 -24.10 5.65 -15.81
N CYS A 396 -23.81 6.81 -16.38
CA CYS A 396 -24.31 8.08 -15.87
C CYS A 396 -25.66 8.43 -16.52
N MET A 397 -26.69 8.60 -15.70
CA MET A 397 -28.04 8.93 -16.14
C MET A 397 -28.42 10.34 -15.68
N ALA A 398 -28.70 11.21 -16.64
CA ALA A 398 -29.16 12.57 -16.36
C ALA A 398 -30.68 12.66 -16.44
N TRP A 399 -31.30 13.22 -15.39
CA TRP A 399 -32.75 13.36 -15.26
C TRP A 399 -33.16 14.82 -15.09
N LEU A 400 -34.16 15.26 -15.83
CA LEU A 400 -34.83 16.53 -15.60
C LEU A 400 -36.00 16.35 -14.64
N VAL A 401 -36.03 17.16 -13.57
CA VAL A 401 -37.17 17.22 -12.66
C VAL A 401 -37.99 18.46 -12.97
N PHE A 402 -39.15 18.26 -13.57
CA PHE A 402 -40.08 19.35 -13.92
C PHE A 402 -41.51 19.01 -13.52
N GLY A 403 -42.18 19.92 -12.79
CA GLY A 403 -43.55 19.71 -12.32
C GLY A 403 -43.73 18.48 -11.42
N GLY A 404 -42.69 18.08 -10.68
CA GLY A 404 -42.68 16.90 -9.82
C GLY A 404 -42.49 15.56 -10.55
N LYS A 405 -42.24 15.58 -11.87
CA LYS A 405 -41.95 14.39 -12.68
C LYS A 405 -40.48 14.34 -13.08
N GLU A 406 -39.94 13.13 -13.17
CA GLU A 406 -38.59 12.85 -13.67
C GLU A 406 -38.66 12.44 -15.14
N GLN A 407 -37.80 13.06 -15.96
CA GLN A 407 -37.69 12.77 -17.38
C GLN A 407 -36.22 12.50 -17.73
N LYS A 408 -35.93 11.36 -18.36
CA LYS A 408 -34.59 11.03 -18.84
C LYS A 408 -34.14 12.06 -19.88
N LEU A 409 -33.00 12.70 -19.63
CA LEU A 409 -32.35 13.64 -20.55
C LEU A 409 -31.28 12.95 -21.39
N HIS A 410 -30.40 12.21 -20.73
CA HIS A 410 -29.21 11.66 -21.35
C HIS A 410 -28.73 10.39 -20.61
N GLN A 411 -28.02 9.55 -21.33
CA GLN A 411 -27.30 8.39 -20.80
C GLN A 411 -25.89 8.44 -21.37
N ASP A 412 -24.90 8.45 -20.48
CA ASP A 412 -23.48 8.38 -20.82
C ASP A 412 -22.89 7.10 -20.24
N THR A 413 -22.50 6.19 -21.12
CA THR A 413 -21.96 4.88 -20.76
C THR A 413 -20.43 4.85 -20.70
N SER A 414 -19.77 6.01 -20.81
CA SER A 414 -18.31 6.10 -21.03
C SER A 414 -17.57 7.03 -20.05
N THR A 415 -18.31 7.83 -19.28
CA THR A 415 -17.72 8.81 -18.37
C THR A 415 -17.05 8.16 -17.17
N VAL A 416 -17.58 7.05 -16.65
CA VAL A 416 -17.05 6.37 -15.46
C VAL A 416 -15.87 5.46 -15.83
N GLY A 417 -14.87 5.43 -14.95
CA GLY A 417 -13.78 4.45 -15.05
C GLY A 417 -12.77 4.77 -16.15
N ASN A 418 -11.95 5.81 -15.97
CA ASN A 418 -11.00 6.27 -16.98
C ASN A 418 -9.57 6.30 -16.45
N PHE A 419 -8.60 6.02 -17.34
CA PHE A 419 -7.16 6.08 -17.06
C PHE A 419 -6.79 5.41 -15.73
N ILE A 420 -7.29 4.19 -15.49
CA ILE A 420 -7.01 3.46 -14.26
C ILE A 420 -5.50 3.23 -14.19
N SER A 421 -4.85 3.87 -13.21
CA SER A 421 -3.41 4.11 -13.21
C SER A 421 -2.72 3.49 -12.02
N THR A 422 -1.51 2.99 -12.23
CA THR A 422 -0.59 2.58 -11.17
C THR A 422 0.85 2.94 -11.52
N LYS A 423 1.78 2.81 -10.57
CA LYS A 423 3.20 3.04 -10.85
C LYS A 423 3.76 1.85 -11.65
N SER A 424 4.53 2.16 -12.70
CA SER A 424 5.21 1.12 -13.48
C SER A 424 6.28 0.39 -12.67
N ILE A 425 6.50 -0.88 -13.00
CA ILE A 425 7.61 -1.68 -12.46
C ILE A 425 8.93 -1.09 -12.96
N GLN A 426 9.92 -0.96 -12.07
CA GLN A 426 11.27 -0.46 -12.39
C GLN A 426 11.33 0.96 -12.97
N SER A 427 10.24 1.73 -12.86
CA SER A 427 10.12 3.08 -13.41
C SER A 427 9.24 3.96 -12.51
N ASP A 428 9.43 5.27 -12.59
CA ASP A 428 8.61 6.26 -11.91
C ASP A 428 7.44 6.76 -12.79
N GLU A 429 7.29 6.17 -13.98
CA GLU A 429 6.23 6.48 -14.93
C GLU A 429 4.88 5.85 -14.54
N ARG A 430 3.83 6.43 -15.14
CA ARG A 430 2.46 5.94 -15.03
C ARG A 430 2.23 4.75 -15.95
N ASP A 431 1.75 3.65 -15.37
CA ASP A 431 1.18 2.52 -16.10
C ASP A 431 -0.35 2.66 -16.17
N ASP A 432 -0.93 2.48 -17.35
CA ASP A 432 -2.38 2.54 -17.58
C ASP A 432 -2.93 1.12 -17.68
N ILE A 433 -3.68 0.71 -16.67
CA ILE A 433 -4.21 -0.64 -16.52
C ILE A 433 -5.72 -0.71 -16.75
N THR A 434 -6.31 0.29 -17.41
CA THR A 434 -7.77 0.35 -17.66
C THR A 434 -8.31 -0.93 -18.31
N GLU A 435 -7.53 -1.53 -19.22
CA GLU A 435 -7.89 -2.77 -19.92
C GLU A 435 -7.92 -4.01 -19.04
N ASN A 436 -7.37 -3.93 -17.82
CA ASN A 436 -7.48 -5.01 -16.84
C ASN A 436 -8.82 -5.00 -16.12
N TYR A 437 -9.52 -3.87 -16.08
CA TYR A 437 -10.81 -3.70 -15.40
C TYR A 437 -12.01 -3.74 -16.33
N LYS A 438 -11.83 -3.33 -17.59
CA LYS A 438 -12.93 -3.33 -18.55
C LYS A 438 -12.46 -3.46 -19.98
N TYR A 439 -13.37 -3.88 -20.84
CA TYR A 439 -13.15 -3.93 -22.29
C TYR A 439 -13.19 -2.52 -22.88
N ARG A 440 -12.49 -2.30 -24.00
CA ARG A 440 -12.45 -0.98 -24.64
C ARG A 440 -13.81 -0.62 -25.24
N GLU A 441 -14.37 0.49 -24.78
CA GLU A 441 -15.59 1.08 -25.35
C GLU A 441 -15.30 1.98 -26.59
N ALA A 442 -14.06 2.44 -26.78
CA ALA A 442 -13.67 3.35 -27.88
C ALA A 442 -12.23 3.12 -28.41
N LYS A 443 -11.95 3.66 -29.61
CA LYS A 443 -10.59 3.66 -30.23
C LYS A 443 -9.84 4.96 -29.90
N THR A 444 -8.63 4.83 -29.36
CA THR A 444 -7.75 5.96 -28.98
C THR A 444 -6.64 6.17 -30.02
N TYR A 445 -6.39 7.44 -30.40
CA TYR A 445 -5.28 7.83 -31.26
C TYR A 445 -4.27 8.67 -30.47
N PRO A 446 -3.04 8.17 -30.21
CA PRO A 446 -2.05 8.91 -29.44
C PRO A 446 -1.50 10.10 -30.24
N CYS A 447 -1.42 11.27 -29.59
CA CYS A 447 -0.77 12.47 -30.11
C CYS A 447 0.39 12.85 -29.20
N LYS A 448 1.63 12.66 -29.67
CA LYS A 448 2.86 12.98 -28.92
C LYS A 448 3.51 14.24 -29.48
N ILE A 449 3.68 15.26 -28.64
CA ILE A 449 4.39 16.51 -28.97
C ILE A 449 5.63 16.60 -28.07
N THR A 450 6.81 16.47 -28.67
CA THR A 450 8.10 16.50 -27.96
C THR A 450 8.55 17.93 -27.63
N TYR A 451 9.44 18.09 -26.65
CA TYR A 451 9.96 19.41 -26.25
C TYR A 451 10.61 20.17 -27.42
N SER A 452 11.39 19.50 -28.25
CA SER A 452 12.01 20.13 -29.43
C SER A 452 10.97 20.69 -30.41
N GLN A 453 9.76 20.12 -30.46
CA GLN A 453 8.69 20.58 -31.35
C GLN A 453 7.96 21.81 -30.85
N TYR A 454 7.82 22.02 -29.53
CA TYR A 454 7.06 23.15 -28.98
C TYR A 454 7.91 24.24 -28.31
N SER A 455 9.13 23.92 -27.87
CA SER A 455 9.95 24.80 -27.00
C SER A 455 10.16 26.21 -27.56
N GLN A 456 10.49 26.33 -28.85
CA GLN A 456 10.73 27.62 -29.50
C GLN A 456 9.46 28.43 -29.77
N TYR A 457 8.28 27.81 -29.68
CA TYR A 457 6.98 28.42 -29.98
C TYR A 457 6.12 28.66 -28.74
N LEU A 458 6.60 28.25 -27.57
CA LEU A 458 5.87 28.35 -26.32
C LEU A 458 5.90 29.79 -25.82
N SER A 459 4.72 30.41 -25.68
CA SER A 459 4.59 31.76 -25.12
C SER A 459 4.78 31.76 -23.59
N THR A 460 4.86 32.95 -23.00
CA THR A 460 4.87 33.17 -21.54
C THR A 460 3.68 32.52 -20.83
N ASP A 461 2.56 32.37 -21.53
CA ASP A 461 1.31 31.79 -20.99
C ASP A 461 1.35 30.26 -20.96
N LYS A 462 2.35 29.65 -21.60
CA LYS A 462 2.60 28.20 -21.62
C LYS A 462 1.43 27.35 -22.12
N LEU A 463 0.60 27.91 -23.00
CA LEU A 463 -0.56 27.25 -23.55
C LEU A 463 -0.24 26.56 -24.87
N ILE A 464 -0.72 25.33 -25.05
CA ILE A 464 -0.74 24.63 -26.33
C ILE A 464 -2.20 24.28 -26.63
N ARG A 465 -2.71 24.72 -27.79
CA ARG A 465 -4.04 24.34 -28.27
C ARG A 465 -3.93 23.14 -29.21
N ILE A 466 -4.63 22.06 -28.86
CA ILE A 466 -4.80 20.86 -29.67
C ILE A 466 -6.21 20.87 -30.25
N SER A 467 -6.35 20.48 -31.52
CA SER A 467 -7.65 20.36 -32.19
C SER A 467 -7.66 19.12 -33.06
N ALA A 468 -8.72 18.33 -32.98
CA ALA A 468 -8.95 17.14 -33.78
C ALA A 468 -10.34 17.23 -34.41
N LEU A 469 -10.43 17.02 -35.72
CA LEU A 469 -11.68 17.01 -36.48
C LEU A 469 -11.95 15.58 -36.94
N GLY A 470 -13.06 15.01 -36.49
CA GLY A 470 -13.56 13.72 -36.94
C GLY A 470 -14.69 13.90 -37.95
N GLU A 471 -14.73 13.04 -38.96
CA GLU A 471 -15.78 12.97 -39.97
C GLU A 471 -16.19 11.51 -40.13
N GLU A 472 -17.48 11.22 -40.02
CA GLU A 472 -18.02 9.89 -40.24
C GLU A 472 -18.31 9.70 -41.74
N LYS A 473 -17.87 8.58 -42.32
CA LYS A 473 -17.94 8.36 -43.78
C LYS A 473 -19.34 8.52 -44.39
N ASN A 474 -20.40 8.30 -43.61
CA ASN A 474 -21.79 8.28 -44.08
C ASN A 474 -22.66 9.38 -43.45
N SER A 475 -22.07 10.36 -42.75
CA SER A 475 -22.79 11.48 -42.15
C SER A 475 -22.13 12.81 -42.56
N PRO A 476 -22.89 13.85 -42.91
CA PRO A 476 -22.33 15.18 -43.14
C PRO A 476 -21.87 15.87 -41.86
N GLU A 477 -22.17 15.29 -40.69
CA GLU A 477 -21.77 15.86 -39.39
C GLU A 477 -20.26 15.73 -39.16
N LYS A 478 -19.67 16.83 -38.70
CA LYS A 478 -18.25 16.89 -38.32
C LYS A 478 -18.15 17.15 -36.83
N ILE A 479 -17.32 16.36 -36.16
CA ILE A 479 -17.07 16.49 -34.73
C ILE A 479 -15.72 17.18 -34.55
N LEU A 480 -15.72 18.37 -33.97
CA LEU A 480 -14.51 19.12 -33.65
C LEU A 480 -14.22 19.04 -32.16
N VAL A 481 -13.15 18.36 -31.78
CA VAL A 481 -12.64 18.33 -30.43
C VAL A 481 -11.51 19.36 -30.30
N LYS A 482 -11.62 20.25 -29.30
CA LYS A 482 -10.56 21.22 -28.97
C LYS A 482 -10.14 21.04 -27.51
N LYS A 483 -8.85 21.12 -27.25
CA LYS A 483 -8.31 21.13 -25.89
C LYS A 483 -7.17 22.13 -25.80
N ILE A 484 -7.18 22.98 -24.80
CA ILE A 484 -6.03 23.84 -24.46
C ILE A 484 -5.34 23.19 -23.27
N ILE A 485 -4.03 22.96 -23.39
CA ILE A 485 -3.19 22.43 -22.31
C ILE A 485 -2.27 23.55 -21.82
N THR A 486 -2.04 23.62 -20.51
CA THR A 486 -1.10 24.55 -19.88
C THR A 486 0.08 23.76 -19.33
N LEU A 487 1.30 24.17 -19.65
CA LEU A 487 2.50 23.52 -19.12
C LEU A 487 2.80 24.04 -17.70
N ALA A 488 2.98 23.11 -16.75
CA ALA A 488 3.22 23.43 -15.36
C ALA A 488 4.57 24.15 -15.14
N TYR A 489 4.66 24.95 -14.07
CA TYR A 489 5.95 25.47 -13.57
C TYR A 489 6.77 24.33 -12.94
N PRO A 490 8.12 24.45 -12.91
CA PRO A 490 8.93 23.49 -12.19
C PRO A 490 8.54 23.50 -10.71
N SER A 491 8.22 22.29 -10.25
CA SER A 491 8.05 21.87 -8.88
C SER A 491 9.31 22.14 -8.05
N ILE A 492 9.23 21.84 -6.75
CA ILE A 492 10.40 21.73 -5.89
C ILE A 492 11.47 20.88 -6.59
N VAL A 493 12.68 21.42 -6.70
CA VAL A 493 13.86 20.72 -7.22
C VAL A 493 14.74 20.34 -6.03
N ILE A 494 15.17 19.08 -5.96
CA ILE A 494 16.04 18.58 -4.91
C ILE A 494 17.36 18.14 -5.54
N ASN A 495 18.46 18.79 -5.16
CA ASN A 495 19.81 18.49 -5.59
C ASN A 495 20.55 17.77 -4.46
N VAL A 496 21.19 16.64 -4.78
CA VAL A 496 22.08 15.93 -3.85
C VAL A 496 23.51 16.46 -4.08
N LEU A 497 24.13 17.05 -3.06
CA LEU A 497 25.37 17.84 -3.19
C LEU A 497 26.65 17.05 -2.88
N GLY A 498 26.64 15.73 -3.07
CA GLY A 498 27.81 14.90 -2.80
C GLY A 498 27.56 13.42 -3.05
N ALA A 499 28.59 12.61 -2.82
CA ALA A 499 28.44 11.15 -2.83
C ALA A 499 27.57 10.74 -1.64
N ALA A 500 26.55 9.92 -1.92
CA ALA A 500 25.64 9.43 -0.90
C ALA A 500 26.11 8.04 -0.43
N ILE A 501 26.60 7.95 0.80
CA ILE A 501 27.21 6.74 1.38
C ILE A 501 26.59 6.51 2.77
N VAL A 502 26.35 5.23 3.11
CA VAL A 502 25.82 4.85 4.41
C VAL A 502 26.72 5.36 5.55
N ASN A 503 26.10 5.88 6.60
CA ASN A 503 26.73 6.43 7.79
C ASN A 503 27.67 7.63 7.55
N GLN A 504 27.60 8.29 6.38
CA GLN A 504 28.32 9.53 6.09
C GLN A 504 27.36 10.72 5.93
N PRO A 505 27.77 11.95 6.29
CA PRO A 505 26.97 13.14 6.04
C PRO A 505 26.67 13.35 4.55
N LEU A 506 25.43 13.70 4.24
CA LEU A 506 24.94 14.03 2.90
C LEU A 506 24.23 15.38 2.94
N SER A 507 24.74 16.35 2.17
CA SER A 507 24.09 17.65 1.98
C SER A 507 23.10 17.60 0.82
N ILE A 508 21.90 18.12 1.05
CA ILE A 508 20.80 18.16 0.08
C ILE A 508 20.34 19.61 -0.04
N GLN A 509 20.24 20.11 -1.27
CA GLN A 509 19.72 21.43 -1.56
C GLN A 509 18.32 21.34 -2.14
N VAL A 510 17.36 22.00 -1.49
CA VAL A 510 15.98 22.11 -1.96
C VAL A 510 15.78 23.50 -2.54
N VAL A 511 15.29 23.58 -3.78
CA VAL A 511 15.10 24.82 -4.53
C VAL A 511 13.64 24.92 -4.97
N PHE A 512 13.03 26.06 -4.72
CA PHE A 512 11.65 26.34 -5.08
C PHE A 512 11.49 27.83 -5.40
N SER A 513 10.44 28.18 -6.13
CA SER A 513 10.17 29.57 -6.53
C SER A 513 8.74 29.92 -6.23
N ASN A 514 8.49 31.16 -5.83
CA ASN A 514 7.15 31.72 -5.80
C ASN A 514 6.75 32.13 -7.23
N PRO A 515 5.83 31.43 -7.93
CA PRO A 515 5.40 31.82 -9.27
C PRO A 515 4.43 33.01 -9.28
N LEU A 516 3.95 33.45 -8.11
CA LEU A 516 2.94 34.50 -8.02
C LEU A 516 3.58 35.88 -8.10
N SER A 517 2.81 36.85 -8.59
CA SER A 517 3.17 38.27 -8.57
C SER A 517 2.88 38.93 -7.22
N GLU A 518 2.44 38.15 -6.22
CA GLU A 518 2.21 38.57 -4.84
C GLU A 518 3.09 37.79 -3.85
N GLN A 519 3.22 38.32 -2.65
CA GLN A 519 3.97 37.68 -1.57
C GLN A 519 3.24 36.43 -1.06
N VAL A 520 4.02 35.43 -0.69
CA VAL A 520 3.54 34.20 -0.06
C VAL A 520 4.11 34.11 1.35
N GLU A 521 3.27 33.79 2.33
CA GLU A 521 3.58 33.82 3.76
C GLU A 521 3.38 32.43 4.38
N ASP A 522 3.82 32.27 5.63
CA ASP A 522 3.73 31.02 6.38
C ASP A 522 4.34 29.82 5.63
N CYS A 523 5.41 30.07 4.88
CA CYS A 523 6.08 29.05 4.09
C CYS A 523 6.78 28.04 5.01
N VAL A 524 6.40 26.77 4.92
CA VAL A 524 6.99 25.66 5.65
C VAL A 524 7.40 24.58 4.67
N LEU A 525 8.67 24.19 4.72
CA LEU A 525 9.22 23.07 3.96
C LEU A 525 9.31 21.85 4.87
N THR A 526 8.75 20.74 4.42
CA THR A 526 8.90 19.43 5.05
C THR A 526 9.69 18.51 4.12
N VAL A 527 10.70 17.80 4.63
CA VAL A 527 11.55 16.86 3.87
C VAL A 527 11.64 15.53 4.60
N GLU A 528 11.51 14.44 3.85
CA GLU A 528 11.69 13.08 4.36
C GLU A 528 12.21 12.10 3.30
N GLY A 529 12.51 10.87 3.74
CA GLY A 529 12.92 9.77 2.87
C GLY A 529 13.36 8.57 3.71
N SER A 530 12.75 7.41 3.49
CA SER A 530 13.08 6.18 4.20
C SER A 530 14.54 5.79 3.97
N GLY A 531 15.21 5.31 5.02
CA GLY A 531 16.65 5.06 5.01
C GLY A 531 17.57 6.30 4.94
N LEU A 532 17.01 7.50 4.74
CA LEU A 532 17.76 8.76 4.63
C LEU A 532 17.56 9.66 5.84
N PHE A 533 16.34 9.79 6.33
CA PHE A 533 15.97 10.62 7.48
C PHE A 533 15.26 9.78 8.54
N ARG A 534 15.72 9.85 9.80
CA ARG A 534 15.06 9.14 10.92
C ARG A 534 13.68 9.72 11.28
N ARG A 535 13.47 10.99 10.96
CA ARG A 535 12.22 11.74 11.18
C ARG A 535 12.10 12.84 10.13
N GLN A 536 10.87 13.27 9.87
CA GLN A 536 10.58 14.40 9.00
C GLN A 536 11.32 15.65 9.48
N GLN A 537 11.99 16.34 8.55
CA GLN A 537 12.60 17.64 8.81
C GLN A 537 11.63 18.73 8.41
N ARG A 538 11.23 19.58 9.35
CA ARG A 538 10.35 20.73 9.10
C ARG A 538 11.14 22.02 9.29
N VAL A 539 11.12 22.88 8.28
CA VAL A 539 11.83 24.15 8.28
C VAL A 539 10.87 25.29 7.97
N LEU A 540 10.79 26.26 8.89
CA LEU A 540 10.05 27.50 8.69
C LEU A 540 10.87 28.44 7.81
N ILE A 541 10.36 28.73 6.62
CA ILE A 541 10.95 29.68 5.67
C ILE A 541 10.39 31.09 5.92
N GLY A 542 9.14 31.19 6.36
CA GLY A 542 8.45 32.46 6.59
C GLY A 542 7.87 33.03 5.30
N VAL A 543 8.56 33.99 4.68
CA VAL A 543 8.01 34.79 3.57
C VAL A 543 8.79 34.60 2.27
N LEU A 544 8.07 34.40 1.16
CA LEU A 544 8.62 34.39 -0.19
C LEU A 544 8.08 35.58 -0.99
N LYS A 545 9.01 36.45 -1.42
CA LYS A 545 8.69 37.61 -2.28
C LYS A 545 8.16 37.15 -3.65
N PRO A 546 7.40 38.02 -4.37
CA PRO A 546 6.97 37.74 -5.74
C PRO A 546 8.13 37.30 -6.64
N HIS A 547 7.92 36.25 -7.43
CA HIS A 547 8.91 35.70 -8.38
C HIS A 547 10.26 35.29 -7.77
N HIS A 548 10.37 35.26 -6.44
CA HIS A 548 11.63 34.94 -5.75
C HIS A 548 11.90 33.43 -5.79
N ARG A 549 13.14 33.08 -6.13
CA ARG A 549 13.67 31.73 -6.05
C ARG A 549 14.45 31.57 -4.75
N ALA A 550 13.95 30.70 -3.88
CA ALA A 550 14.59 30.35 -2.62
C ALA A 550 15.33 29.02 -2.74
N SER A 551 16.37 28.87 -1.92
CA SER A 551 17.15 27.65 -1.80
C SER A 551 17.51 27.41 -0.34
N LEU A 552 17.31 26.19 0.12
CA LEU A 552 17.67 25.73 1.46
C LEU A 552 18.61 24.53 1.35
N THR A 553 19.63 24.47 2.19
CA THR A 553 20.49 23.29 2.33
C THR A 553 20.18 22.59 3.64
N LEU A 554 20.01 21.27 3.58
CA LEU A 554 19.78 20.37 4.70
C LEU A 554 20.88 19.31 4.73
N GLU A 555 21.19 18.80 5.91
CA GLU A 555 22.10 17.68 6.07
C GLU A 555 21.36 16.46 6.61
N THR A 556 21.77 15.28 6.16
CA THR A 556 21.30 14.02 6.72
C THR A 556 22.42 12.98 6.75
N ILE A 557 22.20 11.87 7.46
CA ILE A 557 23.12 10.72 7.49
C ILE A 557 22.33 9.49 7.04
N PRO A 558 22.46 9.06 5.77
CA PRO A 558 21.82 7.85 5.28
C PRO A 558 22.22 6.64 6.11
N PHE A 559 21.27 5.79 6.46
CA PHE A 559 21.50 4.60 7.29
C PHE A 559 21.09 3.30 6.61
N LYS A 560 20.61 3.38 5.36
CA LYS A 560 20.36 2.22 4.50
C LYS A 560 20.93 2.45 3.10
N SER A 561 21.58 1.43 2.53
CA SER A 561 22.15 1.45 1.17
C SER A 561 21.11 1.17 0.09
N GLY A 562 21.44 1.39 -1.18
CA GLY A 562 20.58 1.08 -2.33
C GLY A 562 19.79 2.29 -2.84
N GLN A 563 18.82 2.02 -3.72
CA GLN A 563 17.93 3.05 -4.27
C GLN A 563 17.02 3.60 -3.16
N ARG A 564 17.01 4.92 -2.99
CA ARG A 564 16.17 5.65 -2.02
C ARG A 564 15.54 6.87 -2.70
N GLN A 565 14.52 7.44 -2.07
CA GLN A 565 13.86 8.65 -2.56
C GLN A 565 13.82 9.72 -1.47
N ILE A 566 14.22 10.93 -1.82
CA ILE A 566 14.01 12.13 -1.01
C ILE A 566 12.73 12.79 -1.50
N GLN A 567 11.83 13.12 -0.58
CA GLN A 567 10.58 13.80 -0.86
C GLN A 567 10.55 15.14 -0.12
N ALA A 568 9.96 16.14 -0.76
CA ALA A 568 9.77 17.47 -0.18
C ALA A 568 8.34 17.95 -0.40
N ASN A 569 7.80 18.66 0.59
CA ASN A 569 6.52 19.34 0.52
C ASN A 569 6.67 20.79 0.98
N LEU A 570 6.19 21.74 0.18
CA LEU A 570 6.13 23.15 0.53
C LEU A 570 4.67 23.56 0.70
N ARG A 571 4.35 24.01 1.91
CA ARG A 571 3.05 24.57 2.30
C ARG A 571 3.19 26.06 2.59
N SER A 572 2.12 26.82 2.37
CA SER A 572 2.03 28.25 2.72
C SER A 572 0.57 28.69 2.85
N ASN A 573 0.33 29.99 3.07
CA ASN A 573 -1.01 30.57 3.04
C ASN A 573 -1.65 30.58 1.63
N LYS A 574 -0.85 30.50 0.55
CA LYS A 574 -1.33 30.58 -0.86
C LYS A 574 -1.20 29.25 -1.62
N PHE A 575 -0.22 28.44 -1.25
CA PHE A 575 -0.04 27.08 -1.77
C PHE A 575 -0.48 26.09 -0.70
N LYS A 576 -1.52 25.29 -0.99
CA LYS A 576 -1.94 24.20 -0.10
C LYS A 576 -0.76 23.24 0.12
N ASP A 577 -0.33 22.53 -0.94
CA ASP A 577 0.83 21.64 -0.90
C ASP A 577 1.50 21.53 -2.28
N ILE A 578 2.81 21.81 -2.34
CA ILE A 578 3.65 21.59 -3.52
C ILE A 578 4.62 20.47 -3.19
N LYS A 579 4.38 19.28 -3.74
CA LYS A 579 5.28 18.13 -3.57
C LYS A 579 6.29 18.01 -4.70
N GLY A 580 7.50 17.57 -4.36
CA GLY A 580 8.56 17.18 -5.28
C GLY A 580 9.39 16.04 -4.70
N TYR A 581 10.18 15.39 -5.55
CA TYR A 581 11.03 14.28 -5.14
C TYR A 581 12.32 14.23 -5.96
N THR A 582 13.31 13.48 -5.47
CA THR A 582 14.46 13.03 -6.26
C THR A 582 14.90 11.65 -5.79
N ASN A 583 15.33 10.81 -6.72
CA ASN A 583 15.90 9.52 -6.39
C ASN A 583 17.40 9.66 -6.15
N VAL A 584 17.92 8.87 -5.21
CA VAL A 584 19.34 8.84 -4.86
C VAL A 584 19.75 7.40 -4.60
N TYR A 585 20.92 7.02 -5.13
CA TYR A 585 21.51 5.72 -4.83
C TYR A 585 22.53 5.88 -3.71
N ILE A 586 22.35 5.13 -2.62
CA ILE A 586 23.22 5.18 -1.44
C ILE A 586 24.23 4.02 -1.51
N GLY A 587 25.52 4.32 -1.62
CA GLY A 587 26.61 3.34 -1.55
C GLY A 587 26.86 2.83 -0.13
N LEU A 588 27.56 1.70 -0.02
CA LEU A 588 28.00 1.11 1.26
C LEU A 588 29.21 1.83 1.85
#